data_AF-A0A837IH09-F1
#
_entry.id   AF-A0A837IH09-F1
#
_cell.length_a   1.000
_cell.length_b   1.000
_cell.length_c   1.000
_cell.angle_alpha   90.00
_cell.angle_beta   90.00
_cell.angle_gamma   90.00
#
_symmetry.space_group_name_H-M   'P 1'
#
loop_
_entity.id
_entity.type
_entity.pdbx_description
1 polymer ?
#
loop_
_entity_poly.entity_id
_entity_poly.type
_entity_poly.pdbx_seq_one_letter_code
_entity_poly.pdbx_strand_id
1 'polypeptide(L)'
;MPSLNLIISPVDIEARKKLDFRAGDTVRVTQKVKEGDKTRLQAFEGLVLARKHGGEPGATFMVRKVISGVGVERIFPLYSPEIDKIEVRSRASKFRRAKLYYIRDRVAKEIRRKMKSIRAEAKAQPKIEAPNTETAA
;
A
#
# COMPACT_ATOMS: atom_id res chain seq x y z
N MET A 1 19.47 21.00 40.89
CA MET A 1 20.27 20.29 39.86
C MET A 1 19.72 20.70 38.50
N PRO A 2 20.55 21.19 37.57
CA PRO A 2 20.06 21.54 36.25
C PRO A 2 19.65 20.25 35.54
N SER A 3 18.39 20.17 35.13
CA SER A 3 17.89 19.08 34.30
C SER A 3 18.64 19.11 32.97
N LEU A 4 19.50 18.13 32.74
CA LEU A 4 20.07 17.86 31.42
C LEU A 4 18.90 17.65 30.45
N ASN A 5 18.66 18.61 29.56
CA ASN A 5 17.81 18.41 28.39
C ASN A 5 18.51 17.39 27.49
N LEU A 6 18.29 16.11 27.78
CA LEU A 6 18.74 15.03 26.92
C LEU A 6 17.90 15.12 25.64
N ILE A 7 18.55 15.42 24.51
CA ILE A 7 17.90 15.32 23.20
C ILE A 7 17.77 13.82 22.90
N ILE A 8 16.64 13.24 23.31
CA ILE A 8 16.36 11.78 23.23
C ILE A 8 16.21 11.31 21.77
N SER A 9 15.80 12.20 20.86
CA SER A 9 15.64 11.90 19.45
C SER A 9 15.87 13.15 18.59
N PRO A 10 16.52 13.02 17.41
CA PRO A 10 16.65 14.12 16.45
C PRO A 10 15.36 14.42 15.67
N VAL A 11 14.28 13.65 15.92
CA VAL A 11 12.99 13.77 15.23
C VAL A 11 12.01 14.61 16.05
N ASP A 12 11.29 15.51 15.40
CA ASP A 12 10.17 16.24 16.01
C ASP A 12 9.01 15.27 16.33
N ILE A 13 8.91 14.87 17.60
CA ILE A 13 7.91 13.92 18.10
C ILE A 13 6.50 14.52 18.02
N GLU A 14 6.34 15.81 18.31
CA GLU A 14 5.03 16.44 18.32
C GLU A 14 4.43 16.54 16.92
N ALA A 15 5.24 16.95 15.94
CA ALA A 15 4.82 17.00 14.54
C ALA A 15 4.43 15.62 14.02
N ARG A 16 5.21 14.58 14.36
CA ARG A 16 4.89 13.18 14.02
C ARG A 16 3.62 12.67 14.72
N LYS A 17 3.36 13.09 15.96
CA LYS A 17 2.13 12.73 16.69
C LYS A 17 0.88 13.37 16.08
N LYS A 18 0.99 14.61 15.59
CA LYS A 18 -0.10 15.36 14.94
C LYS A 18 -0.43 14.87 13.52
N LEU A 19 0.40 14.01 12.92
CA LEU A 19 0.14 13.41 11.61
C LEU A 19 -1.09 12.50 11.68
N ASP A 20 -2.19 13.01 11.12
CA ASP A 20 -3.44 12.28 11.02
C ASP A 20 -3.50 11.52 9.68
N PHE A 21 -3.51 10.19 9.78
CA PHE A 21 -3.77 9.26 8.68
C PHE A 21 -4.12 7.89 9.26
N ARG A 22 -4.87 7.10 8.49
CA ARG A 22 -5.39 5.81 8.92
C ARG A 22 -5.22 4.74 7.86
N ALA A 23 -5.56 3.50 8.23
CA ALA A 23 -5.63 2.42 7.27
C ALA A 23 -6.61 2.77 6.14
N GLY A 24 -6.16 2.61 4.90
CA GLY A 24 -6.89 2.99 3.69
C GLY A 24 -6.36 4.26 3.03
N ASP A 25 -5.67 5.13 3.77
CA ASP A 25 -5.06 6.33 3.16
C ASP A 25 -3.84 5.94 2.33
N THR A 26 -3.53 6.77 1.33
CA THR A 26 -2.27 6.67 0.58
C THR A 26 -1.28 7.65 1.16
N VAL A 27 -0.10 7.15 1.54
CA VAL A 27 0.99 7.96 2.09
C VAL A 27 2.24 7.81 1.25
N ARG A 28 3.01 8.89 1.13
CA ARG A 28 4.37 8.90 0.59
C ARG A 28 5.34 9.11 1.75
N VAL A 29 6.21 8.12 1.95
CA VAL A 29 7.26 8.14 2.97
C VAL A 29 8.59 8.35 2.28
N THR A 30 9.27 9.44 2.57
CA THR A 30 10.63 9.71 2.08
C THR A 30 11.62 9.31 3.16
N GLN A 31 12.53 8.40 2.83
CA GLN A 31 13.57 7.90 3.72
C GLN A 31 14.96 8.23 3.22
N LYS A 32 15.88 8.42 4.15
CA LYS A 32 17.32 8.40 3.90
C LYS A 32 17.73 6.95 3.71
N VAL A 33 18.40 6.66 2.61
CA VAL A 33 18.95 5.34 2.30
C VAL A 33 20.45 5.51 2.10
N LYS A 34 21.22 4.77 2.88
CA LYS A 34 22.69 4.77 2.80
C LYS A 34 23.15 3.72 1.79
N GLU A 35 23.93 4.14 0.81
CA GLU A 35 24.55 3.30 -0.21
C GLU A 35 26.07 3.55 -0.15
N GLY A 36 26.77 2.71 0.63
CA GLY A 36 28.18 2.95 0.97
C GLY A 36 28.32 4.23 1.78
N ASP A 37 29.11 5.18 1.27
CA ASP A 37 29.34 6.49 1.92
C ASP A 37 28.34 7.57 1.50
N LYS A 38 27.48 7.30 0.51
CA LYS A 38 26.49 8.27 0.02
C LYS A 38 25.13 8.03 0.66
N THR A 39 24.43 9.11 0.97
CA THR A 39 23.03 9.08 1.42
C THR A 39 22.14 9.68 0.34
N ARG A 40 21.07 8.98 -0.04
CA ARG A 40 20.04 9.50 -0.95
C ARG A 40 18.66 9.46 -0.33
N LEU A 41 17.76 10.32 -0.80
CA LEU A 41 16.36 10.28 -0.42
C LEU A 41 15.59 9.34 -1.36
N GLN A 42 14.92 8.35 -0.80
CA GLN A 42 14.05 7.45 -1.54
C GLN A 42 12.61 7.57 -1.04
N ALA A 43 11.68 7.79 -1.97
CA ALA A 43 10.26 7.82 -1.65
C ALA A 43 9.60 6.45 -1.87
N PHE A 44 8.80 6.03 -0.89
CA PHE A 44 7.91 4.88 -0.99
C PHE A 44 6.46 5.35 -0.80
N GLU A 45 5.67 5.26 -1.86
CA GLU A 45 4.28 5.70 -1.87
C GLU A 45 3.33 4.52 -2.05
N GLY A 46 2.36 4.40 -1.14
CA GLY A 46 1.40 3.30 -1.21
C GLY A 46 0.29 3.41 -0.18
N LEU A 47 -0.53 2.36 -0.15
CA LEU A 47 -1.70 2.25 0.71
C LEU A 47 -1.30 1.85 2.13
N VAL A 48 -1.78 2.57 3.14
CA VAL A 48 -1.62 2.19 4.54
C VAL A 48 -2.54 1.00 4.83
N LEU A 49 -1.95 -0.17 5.12
CA LEU A 49 -2.71 -1.36 5.52
C LEU A 49 -3.10 -1.34 6.99
N ALA A 50 -2.23 -0.82 7.84
CA ALA A 50 -2.41 -0.79 9.28
C ALA A 50 -1.57 0.32 9.91
N ARG A 51 -2.09 0.92 10.99
CA ARG A 51 -1.36 1.81 11.91
C ARG A 51 -1.52 1.23 13.32
N LYS A 52 -0.43 1.09 14.06
CA LYS A 52 -0.36 0.48 15.39
C LYS A 52 0.21 1.47 16.40
N HIS A 53 -0.20 1.32 17.66
CA HIS A 53 0.29 2.08 18.81
C HIS A 53 0.14 3.62 18.69
N GLY A 54 -0.80 4.10 17.87
CA GLY A 54 -1.19 5.51 17.81
C GLY A 54 -0.02 6.49 17.63
N GLY A 55 0.24 7.27 18.69
CA GLY A 55 1.36 8.20 18.82
C GLY A 55 2.29 7.87 19.99
N GLU A 56 2.33 6.60 20.41
CA GLU A 56 3.28 6.08 21.41
C GLU A 56 4.66 5.87 20.78
N PRO A 57 5.77 5.81 21.55
CA PRO A 57 7.11 5.61 21.00
C PRO A 57 7.27 4.41 20.04
N GLY A 58 6.51 3.33 20.28
CA GLY A 58 6.45 2.14 19.42
C GLY A 58 5.51 2.23 18.21
N ALA A 59 4.99 3.42 17.89
CA ALA A 59 4.05 3.63 16.79
C ALA A 59 4.66 3.21 15.46
N THR A 60 3.94 2.35 14.74
CA THR A 60 4.34 1.86 13.42
C THR A 60 3.17 1.91 12.47
N PHE A 61 3.47 2.03 11.18
CA PHE A 61 2.47 1.91 10.13
C PHE A 61 3.03 1.09 8.96
N MET A 62 2.14 0.34 8.31
CA MET A 62 2.49 -0.58 7.23
C MET A 62 1.94 -0.05 5.92
N VAL A 63 2.81 0.15 4.93
CA VAL A 63 2.46 0.67 3.61
C VAL A 63 2.67 -0.42 2.56
N ARG A 64 1.69 -0.60 1.69
CA ARG A 64 1.72 -1.56 0.58
C ARG A 64 1.74 -0.83 -0.76
N LYS A 65 2.65 -1.25 -1.64
CA LYS A 65 2.75 -0.80 -3.04
C LYS A 65 2.97 -2.02 -3.94
N VAL A 66 2.42 -2.02 -5.14
CA VAL A 66 2.82 -2.98 -6.18
C VAL A 66 3.91 -2.35 -7.02
N ILE A 67 5.06 -3.01 -7.14
CA ILE A 67 6.20 -2.57 -7.94
C ILE A 67 6.51 -3.70 -8.91
N SER A 68 6.46 -3.42 -10.22
CA SER A 68 6.77 -4.40 -11.27
C SER A 68 6.01 -5.72 -11.11
N GLY A 69 4.71 -5.65 -10.78
CA GLY A 69 3.86 -6.83 -10.57
C GLY A 69 4.02 -7.52 -9.20
N VAL A 70 5.03 -7.15 -8.40
CA VAL A 70 5.27 -7.73 -7.08
C VAL A 70 4.70 -6.82 -5.98
N GLY A 71 3.91 -7.40 -5.08
CA GLY A 71 3.40 -6.67 -3.91
C GLY A 71 4.48 -6.50 -2.85
N VAL A 72 4.92 -5.26 -2.64
CA VAL A 72 5.92 -4.88 -1.65
C VAL A 72 5.24 -4.21 -0.47
N GLU A 73 5.59 -4.65 0.74
CA GLU A 73 5.12 -4.05 1.98
C GLU A 73 6.32 -3.56 2.79
N ARG A 74 6.20 -2.35 3.36
CA ARG A 74 7.19 -1.79 4.27
C ARG A 74 6.52 -1.37 5.56
N ILE A 75 7.16 -1.68 6.68
CA ILE A 75 6.75 -1.23 8.01
C ILE A 75 7.66 -0.07 8.39
N PHE A 76 7.05 1.05 8.78
CA PHE A 76 7.74 2.26 9.15
C PHE A 76 7.46 2.60 10.61
N PRO A 77 8.49 2.76 11.46
CA PRO A 77 8.35 3.38 12.76
C PRO A 77 8.06 4.87 12.58
N LEU A 78 7.01 5.39 13.21
CA LEU A 78 6.55 6.78 13.06
C LEU A 78 7.63 7.80 13.43
N TYR A 79 8.47 7.45 14.39
CA TYR A 79 9.51 8.32 14.96
C TYR A 79 10.94 7.95 14.51
N SER A 80 11.09 7.18 13.43
CA SER A 80 12.41 6.81 12.94
C SER A 80 13.19 8.03 12.39
N PRO A 81 14.47 8.20 12.75
CA PRO A 81 15.31 9.28 12.24
C PRO A 81 15.67 9.15 10.76
N GLU A 82 15.53 7.93 10.21
CA GLU A 82 15.73 7.66 8.79
C GLU A 82 14.58 8.20 7.93
N ILE A 83 13.44 8.52 8.54
CA ILE A 83 12.31 9.12 7.82
C ILE A 83 12.50 10.63 7.79
N ASP A 84 12.72 11.14 6.58
CA ASP A 84 12.79 12.56 6.30
C ASP A 84 11.37 13.17 6.36
N LYS A 85 10.46 12.70 5.51
CA LYS A 85 9.10 13.26 5.38
C LYS A 85 8.04 12.18 5.25
N ILE A 86 6.85 12.45 5.79
CA ILE A 86 5.63 11.65 5.58
C ILE A 86 4.57 12.60 5.01
N GLU A 87 4.01 12.25 3.86
CA GLU A 87 2.99 13.05 3.19
C GLU A 87 1.74 12.20 2.97
N VAL A 88 0.58 12.70 3.39
CA VAL A 88 -0.70 12.08 3.09
C VAL A 88 -1.14 12.52 1.70
N ARG A 89 -1.16 11.60 0.74
CA ARG A 89 -1.43 11.89 -0.68
C ARG A 89 -2.90 11.75 -1.03
N SER A 90 -3.60 10.80 -0.41
CA SER A 90 -5.03 10.61 -0.63
C SER A 90 -5.67 10.05 0.64
N ARG A 91 -6.88 10.51 0.93
CA ARG A 91 -7.70 10.05 2.05
C ARG A 91 -8.73 9.07 1.54
N ALA A 92 -8.85 7.91 2.16
CA ALA A 92 -9.90 6.97 1.79
C ALA A 92 -11.16 7.17 2.63
N SER A 93 -12.32 7.25 1.96
CA SER A 93 -13.63 7.32 2.61
C SER A 93 -14.30 5.95 2.79
N LYS A 94 -13.79 4.89 2.15
CA LYS A 94 -14.56 3.64 1.95
C LYS A 94 -14.15 2.45 2.84
N PHE A 95 -13.00 2.52 3.51
CA PHE A 95 -12.51 1.40 4.32
C PHE A 95 -13.07 1.46 5.74
N ARG A 96 -13.75 0.39 6.16
CA ARG A 96 -14.37 0.28 7.49
C ARG A 96 -13.53 -0.48 8.52
N ARG A 97 -12.46 -1.16 8.08
CA ARG A 97 -11.59 -1.97 8.94
C ARG A 97 -10.33 -1.21 9.29
N ALA A 98 -9.89 -1.30 10.55
CA ALA A 98 -8.64 -0.71 11.02
C ALA A 98 -7.38 -1.40 10.44
N LYS A 99 -7.50 -2.64 9.96
CA LYS A 99 -6.43 -3.42 9.32
C LYS A 99 -6.93 -4.02 8.01
N LEU A 100 -6.24 -3.73 6.91
CA LEU A 100 -6.66 -4.06 5.54
C LEU A 100 -5.89 -5.25 4.95
N TYR A 101 -5.49 -6.22 5.77
CA TYR A 101 -4.70 -7.37 5.31
C TYR A 101 -5.38 -8.18 4.19
N TYR A 102 -6.72 -8.17 4.15
CA TYR A 102 -7.50 -8.83 3.10
C TYR A 102 -7.26 -8.27 1.68
N ILE A 103 -6.64 -7.09 1.55
CA ILE A 103 -6.30 -6.49 0.25
C ILE A 103 -5.22 -7.31 -0.47
N ARG A 104 -4.37 -8.04 0.27
CA ARG A 104 -3.34 -8.92 -0.31
C ARG A 104 -3.94 -9.96 -1.26
N ASP A 105 -5.04 -10.59 -0.84
CA ASP A 105 -5.67 -11.68 -1.56
C ASP A 105 -6.75 -11.20 -2.54
N ARG A 106 -7.18 -9.94 -2.41
CA ARG A 106 -8.30 -9.39 -3.17
C ARG A 106 -8.01 -9.39 -4.67
N VAL A 107 -6.77 -9.09 -5.08
CA VAL A 107 -6.36 -9.09 -6.49
C VAL A 107 -6.54 -10.48 -7.10
N ALA A 108 -6.03 -11.53 -6.45
CA ALA A 108 -6.17 -12.90 -6.93
C ALA A 108 -7.64 -13.36 -6.96
N LYS A 109 -8.44 -12.96 -5.96
CA LYS A 109 -9.87 -13.26 -5.90
C LYS A 109 -10.65 -12.54 -7.00
N GLU A 110 -10.33 -11.28 -7.28
CA GLU A 110 -10.95 -10.51 -8.36
C GLU A 110 -10.57 -11.05 -9.74
N ILE A 111 -9.31 -11.41 -9.96
CA ILE A 111 -8.86 -12.07 -11.19
C ILE A 111 -9.61 -13.39 -11.39
N ARG A 112 -9.66 -14.27 -10.38
CA ARG A 112 -10.42 -15.53 -10.46
C ARG A 112 -11.90 -15.30 -10.80
N ARG A 113 -12.52 -14.29 -10.17
CA ARG A 113 -13.93 -13.94 -10.43
C ARG A 113 -14.12 -13.48 -11.88
N LYS A 114 -13.24 -12.62 -12.39
CA LYS A 114 -13.29 -12.12 -13.77
C LYS A 114 -13.02 -13.22 -14.81
N MET A 115 -12.11 -14.14 -14.54
CA MET A 115 -11.89 -15.30 -15.42
C MET A 115 -13.11 -16.23 -15.47
N LYS A 116 -13.82 -16.43 -14.35
CA LYS A 116 -15.05 -17.23 -14.32
C LYS A 116 -16.17 -16.60 -15.16
N SER A 117 -16.33 -15.27 -15.13
CA SER A 117 -17.32 -14.59 -15.96
C SER A 117 -17.00 -14.70 -17.45
N ILE A 118 -15.74 -14.50 -17.85
CA ILE A 118 -15.30 -14.67 -19.24
C ILE A 118 -15.57 -16.09 -19.75
N ARG A 119 -15.27 -17.12 -18.93
CA ARG A 119 -15.57 -18.52 -19.30
C ARG A 119 -17.07 -18.80 -19.43
N ALA A 120 -17.89 -18.17 -18.60
CA ALA A 120 -19.34 -18.29 -18.68
C ALA A 120 -19.88 -17.61 -19.95
N GLU A 121 -19.37 -16.44 -20.30
CA GLU A 121 -19.71 -15.70 -21.53
C GLU A 121 -19.28 -16.46 -22.79
N ALA A 122 -18.07 -17.04 -22.81
CA ALA A 122 -17.58 -17.86 -23.92
C ALA A 122 -18.37 -19.16 -24.10
N LYS A 123 -18.95 -19.72 -23.03
CA LYS A 123 -19.84 -20.89 -23.11
C LYS A 123 -21.26 -20.51 -23.58
N ALA A 124 -21.66 -19.25 -23.40
CA ALA A 124 -22.96 -18.73 -23.77
C ALA A 124 -23.04 -18.26 -25.24
N GLN A 125 -21.90 -17.98 -25.89
CA GLN A 125 -21.87 -17.73 -27.32
C GLN A 125 -22.06 -19.05 -28.09
N PRO A 126 -23.16 -19.22 -28.84
CA PRO A 126 -23.37 -20.43 -29.63
C PRO A 126 -22.29 -20.50 -30.74
N LYS A 127 -21.80 -21.71 -31.03
CA LYS A 127 -20.96 -21.96 -32.20
C LYS A 127 -21.74 -21.46 -33.42
N ILE A 128 -21.21 -20.45 -34.10
CA ILE A 128 -21.70 -20.03 -35.40
C ILE A 128 -21.57 -21.27 -36.30
N GLU A 129 -22.71 -21.87 -36.67
CA GLU A 129 -22.74 -23.01 -37.56
C GLU A 129 -22.05 -22.62 -38.86
N ALA A 130 -21.03 -23.40 -39.26
CA ALA A 130 -20.33 -23.18 -40.50
C ALA A 130 -21.35 -23.25 -41.65
N PRO A 131 -21.27 -22.37 -42.66
CA PRO A 131 -22.21 -22.41 -43.77
C PRO A 131 -22.04 -23.76 -44.47
N ASN A 132 -23.11 -24.57 -44.46
CA ASN A 132 -23.15 -25.79 -45.25
C ASN A 132 -22.93 -25.40 -46.71
N THR A 133 -21.82 -25.87 -47.28
CA THR A 133 -21.57 -25.80 -48.71
C THR A 133 -22.49 -26.80 -49.38
N GLU A 134 -23.69 -26.36 -49.74
CA GLU A 134 -24.49 -27.08 -50.73
C GLU A 134 -23.71 -27.11 -52.04
N THR A 135 -23.20 -28.30 -52.35
CA THR A 135 -22.58 -28.63 -53.62
C THR A 135 -23.72 -28.73 -54.63
N ALA A 136 -23.85 -27.73 -55.50
CA ALA A 136 -24.81 -27.74 -56.59
C ALA A 136 -24.13 -28.22 -57.88
N ALA A 137 -24.62 -29.36 -58.36
CA ALA A 137 -24.53 -29.94 -59.71
C ALA A 137 -23.17 -30.44 -60.22
#